data_AF-A0A967M325-F1
#
_entry.id   AF-A0A967M325-F1
#
_cell.length_a   1.000
_cell.length_b   1.000
_cell.length_c   1.000
_cell.angle_alpha   90.00
_cell.angle_beta   90.00
_cell.angle_gamma   90.00
#
_symmetry.space_group_name_H-M   'P 1'
#
loop_
_entity.id
_entity.type
_entity.pdbx_description
1 polymer ?
#
loop_
_entity_poly.entity_id
_entity_poly.type
_entity_poly.pdbx_seq_one_letter_code
_entity_poly.pdbx_strand_id
1 'polypeptide(L)' 'TTKKVRSPQMMSPFPRFGPRDPFDDFFEKFFQGPGVPRERTQRSLGSGFIVSKDGAILTNNHVVSGADEVVVELADG' A
#
# COMPACT_ATOMS: atom_id res chain seq x y z
N THR A 1 9.85 4.87 4.09
CA THR A 1 9.28 5.39 2.84
C THR A 1 7.78 5.16 2.82
N THR A 2 7.01 6.09 2.28
CA THR A 2 5.56 5.93 2.12
C THR A 2 5.23 5.80 0.63
N LYS A 3 4.29 4.91 0.33
CA LYS A 3 3.70 4.74 -0.99
C LYS A 3 2.20 4.91 -0.89
N LYS A 4 1.64 5.85 -1.63
CA LYS A 4 0.19 5.98 -1.80
C LYS A 4 -0.29 4.92 -2.78
N VAL A 5 -0.79 3.81 -2.25
CA VAL A 5 -1.39 2.78 -3.09
C VAL A 5 -2.86 3.13 -3.27
N ARG A 6 -3.20 3.63 -4.47
CA ARG A 6 -4.59 3.73 -4.90
C ARG A 6 -5.06 2.33 -5.24
N SER A 7 -5.78 1.68 -4.33
CA SER A 7 -6.51 0.46 -4.67
C SER A 7 -7.50 0.79 -5.78
N PRO A 8 -7.35 0.23 -7.00
CA PRO A 8 -8.37 0.42 -8.02
C PRO A 8 -9.67 -0.16 -7.45
N GLN A 9 -10.78 0.57 -7.62
CA GLN A 9 -12.10 0.01 -7.40
C GLN A 9 -12.19 -1.25 -8.26
N MET A 10 -12.14 -2.42 -7.62
CA MET A 10 -12.56 -3.66 -8.24
C MET A 10 -14.06 -3.52 -8.47
N MET A 11 -14.42 -3.06 -9.67
CA MET A 11 -15.69 -3.41 -10.26
C MET A 11 -15.59 -4.93 -10.48
N SER A 12 -16.19 -5.70 -9.57
CA SER A 12 -16.12 -7.16 -9.58
C SER A 12 -16.41 -7.71 -10.98
N PRO A 13 -15.48 -8.43 -11.63
CA PRO A 13 -15.69 -8.99 -12.96
C PRO A 13 -16.42 -10.34 -12.89
N PHE A 14 -17.10 -10.63 -11.78
CA PHE A 14 -17.82 -11.89 -11.63
C PHE A 14 -19.12 -11.81 -12.44
N PRO A 15 -19.35 -12.71 -13.42
CA PRO A 15 -20.68 -12.90 -13.97
C PRO A 15 -21.60 -13.23 -12.79
N ARG A 16 -22.79 -12.62 -12.75
CA ARG A 16 -23.81 -12.94 -11.74
C ARG A 16 -24.15 -14.43 -11.85
N PHE A 17 -23.53 -15.26 -11.03
CA PHE A 17 -23.99 -16.62 -10.78
C PHE A 17 -25.27 -16.53 -9.93
N GLY A 18 -26.19 -17.46 -10.17
CA GLY A 18 -27.60 -17.31 -9.79
C GLY A 18 -27.88 -17.22 -8.27
N PRO A 19 -29.11 -16.87 -7.88
CA PRO A 19 -29.45 -16.27 -6.57
C PRO A 19 -29.40 -17.18 -5.34
N ARG A 20 -28.66 -18.29 -5.31
CA ARG A 20 -28.77 -19.31 -4.24
C ARG A 20 -27.47 -20.06 -3.90
N ASP A 21 -26.32 -19.39 -3.87
CA ASP A 21 -25.10 -20.00 -3.34
C ASP A 21 -24.77 -19.40 -1.95
N PRO A 22 -24.66 -20.19 -0.86
CA PRO A 22 -24.34 -19.70 0.49
C PRO A 22 -23.03 -18.92 0.58
N PHE A 23 -22.15 -19.09 -0.41
CA PHE A 23 -20.92 -18.32 -0.56
C PHE A 23 -21.17 -16.86 -0.96
N ASP A 24 -22.23 -16.56 -1.71
CA ASP A 24 -22.57 -15.19 -2.14
C ASP A 24 -23.06 -14.33 -0.95
N ASP A 25 -23.87 -14.88 -0.04
CA ASP A 25 -24.34 -14.16 1.15
C ASP A 25 -23.20 -13.79 2.11
N PHE A 26 -22.20 -14.68 2.22
CA PHE A 26 -21.00 -14.44 3.02
C PHE A 26 -20.14 -13.33 2.39
N PHE A 27 -19.97 -13.35 1.07
CA PHE A 27 -19.23 -12.31 0.34
C PHE A 27 -19.98 -10.97 0.33
N GLU A 28 -21.30 -10.93 0.12
CA GLU A 28 -22.07 -9.69 0.16
C GLU A 28 -21.99 -9.01 1.52
N LYS A 29 -22.15 -9.74 2.63
CA LYS A 29 -22.01 -9.15 3.99
C LYS A 29 -20.61 -8.67 4.31
N PHE A 30 -19.58 -9.31 3.74
CA PHE A 30 -18.18 -8.95 4.01
C PHE A 30 -17.69 -7.77 3.14
N PHE A 31 -18.25 -7.62 1.93
CA PHE A 31 -17.82 -6.62 0.94
C PHE A 31 -18.78 -5.44 0.72
N GLN A 32 -20.01 -5.47 1.26
CA GLN A 32 -20.95 -4.32 1.25
C GLN A 32 -20.75 -3.31 2.41
N GLY A 33 -19.54 -3.23 2.99
CA GLY A 33 -19.14 -2.09 3.81
C GLY A 33 -18.90 -0.85 2.93
N PRO A 34 -19.22 0.39 3.39
CA PRO A 34 -19.32 1.56 2.53
C PRO A 34 -18.13 1.72 1.59
N GLY A 35 -18.42 1.75 0.29
CA GLY A 35 -17.50 1.97 -0.82
C GLY A 35 -16.89 3.37 -0.80
N VAL A 36 -16.03 3.63 0.18
CA VAL A 36 -15.06 4.72 0.10
C VAL A 36 -13.74 4.09 -0.33
N PRO A 37 -13.20 4.42 -1.51
CA PRO A 37 -11.81 4.10 -1.84
C PRO A 37 -10.93 4.71 -0.76
N ARG A 38 -10.58 3.94 0.25
CA ARG A 38 -9.59 4.39 1.24
C ARG A 38 -8.26 4.33 0.53
N GLU A 39 -7.65 5.50 0.31
CA GLU A 39 -6.22 5.57 0.01
C GLU A 39 -5.50 4.82 1.13
N ARG A 40 -4.94 3.65 0.79
CA ARG A 40 -4.15 2.88 1.74
C ARG A 40 -2.72 3.36 1.61
N THR A 41 -2.24 4.08 2.61
CA THR A 41 -0.82 4.43 2.73
C THR A 41 -0.07 3.17 3.15
N GLN A 42 0.74 2.63 2.25
CA GLN A 42 1.65 1.56 2.59
C GLN A 42 2.96 2.16 3.09
N ARG A 43 3.39 1.76 4.28
CA ARG A 43 4.69 2.14 4.84
C ARG A 43 5.69 1.02 4.56
N SER A 44 6.86 1.38 4.04
CA SER A 44 8.02 0.49 3.93
C SER A 44 9.12 0.97 4.87
N LEU A 45 9.75 0.01 5.54
CA LEU A 45 10.93 0.19 6.38
C LEU A 45 12.15 -0.29 5.62
N GLY A 46 13.25 0.44 5.73
CA GLY A 46 14.54 0.09 5.14
C GLY A 46 15.66 0.86 5.83
N SER A 47 16.90 0.43 5.64
CA SER A 47 18.10 1.06 6.17
C SER A 47 18.94 1.70 5.05
N GLY A 48 19.87 2.55 5.44
CA GLY A 48 20.84 3.19 4.55
C GLY A 48 22.05 3.69 5.32
N PHE A 49 23.04 4.17 4.57
CA PHE A 49 24.29 4.70 5.13
C PHE A 49 24.58 6.08 4.56
N ILE A 50 25.02 7.02 5.39
CA ILE A 50 25.58 8.28 4.93
C ILE A 50 27.00 7.99 4.43
N VAL A 51 27.25 8.23 3.14
CA VAL A 51 28.55 7.89 2.50
C VAL A 51 29.43 9.11 2.26
N SER A 52 28.91 10.31 2.50
CA SER A 52 29.62 11.57 2.24
C SER A 52 29.21 12.67 3.22
N LYS A 53 30.10 13.66 3.41
CA LYS A 53 29.92 14.74 4.39
C LYS A 53 28.80 15.72 4.05
N ASP A 54 28.43 15.80 2.77
CA ASP A 54 27.29 16.55 2.26
C ASP A 54 25.95 15.82 2.46
N GLY A 55 25.96 14.61 3.04
CA GLY A 55 24.75 13.90 3.43
C GLY A 55 24.17 12.97 2.36
N ALA A 56 24.98 12.51 1.39
CA ALA A 56 24.50 11.50 0.43
C ALA A 56 24.23 10.18 1.16
N ILE A 57 23.03 9.63 0.96
CA ILE A 57 22.59 8.39 1.57
C ILE A 57 22.56 7.27 0.52
N LEU A 58 23.26 6.18 0.80
CA LEU A 58 23.21 4.95 0.03
C LEU A 58 22.15 4.01 0.61
N THR A 59 21.22 3.54 -0.22
CA THR A 59 20.18 2.57 0.14
C THR A 59 19.84 1.69 -1.07
N ASN A 60 19.07 0.63 -0.83
CA ASN A 60 18.62 -0.27 -1.88
C ASN A 60 17.53 0.38 -2.74
N ASN A 61 17.61 0.20 -4.06
CA ASN A 61 16.64 0.78 -5.00
C ASN A 61 15.18 0.41 -4.68
N HIS A 62 14.89 -0.84 -4.29
CA HIS A 62 13.52 -1.27 -4.00
C HIS A 62 12.90 -0.58 -2.76
N VAL A 63 13.73 -0.01 -1.88
CA VAL A 63 13.28 0.71 -0.67
C VAL A 63 12.70 2.07 -1.05
N VAL A 64 13.29 2.73 -2.05
CA VAL A 64 12.97 4.10 -2.46
C VAL A 64 12.18 4.18 -3.77
N SER A 65 12.25 3.15 -4.61
CA SER A 65 11.58 3.12 -5.92
C SER A 65 10.07 3.28 -5.76
N GLY A 66 9.49 4.30 -6.39
CA GLY A 66 8.05 4.61 -6.34
C GLY A 66 7.55 5.07 -4.97
N ALA A 67 8.44 5.52 -4.08
CA ALA A 67 8.05 6.21 -2.86
C ALA A 67 7.63 7.65 -3.18
N ASP A 68 6.51 8.08 -2.60
CA ASP A 68 6.09 9.48 -2.68
C ASP A 68 6.89 10.33 -1.68
N GLU A 69 7.24 9.73 -0.55
CA GLU A 69 7.98 10.38 0.52
C GLU A 69 9.00 9.43 1.16
N VAL A 70 10.18 9.97 1.44
CA VAL A 70 11.26 9.29 2.15
C VAL A 70 11.61 10.10 3.40
N VAL A 71 11.14 9.62 4.55
CA VAL A 71 11.55 10.14 5.86
C VAL A 71 12.72 9.29 6.36
N VAL A 72 13.78 9.95 6.81
CA VAL A 72 14.99 9.32 7.36
C VAL A 72 15.07 9.68 8.83
N GLU A 73 15.24 8.66 9.67
CA GLU A 73 15.55 8.81 11.09
C GLU A 73 17.02 8.45 11.27
N LEU A 74 17.80 9.39 11.80
CA LEU A 74 19.21 9.16 12.09
C LEU A 74 19.35 8.43 13.42
N ALA A 75 20.45 7.68 13.58
CA ALA A 75 20.67 6.88 14.78
C ALA A 75 20.90 7.73 16.04
N ASP A 76 21.23 9.01 15.88
CA ASP A 76 21.50 9.97 16.96
C ASP A 76 20.27 10.74 17.47
N GLY A 77 19.12 10.64 16.79
CA GLY A 77 17.82 11.16 17.27
C GLY A 77 17.55 12.62 16.93
#